data_AF-A0A962DI87-F1
#
_entry.id   AF-A0A962DI87-F1
#
_cell.length_a   1.000
_cell.length_b   1.000
_cell.length_c   1.000
_cell.angle_alpha   90.00
_cell.angle_beta   90.00
_cell.angle_gamma   90.00
#
_symmetry.space_group_name_H-M   'P 1'
#
loop_
_entity.id
_entity.type
_entity.pdbx_description
1 polymer ?
#
loop_
_entity_poly.entity_id
_entity_poly.type
_entity_poly.pdbx_seq_one_letter_code
_entity_poly.pdbx_strand_id
1 'polypeptide(L)'
;LGLTHLEAALRARRAFRQQRTTSTPQQTLGGAYRALDIEPDASDAEVKKAYRRLMNQHHPDKQAARGLPEDMLETAKERTHEIRAAYELIREHRGMR
;
A
#
# COMPACT_ATOMS: atom_id res chain seq x y z
N LEU A 1 24.01 -39.89 19.21
CA LEU A 1 23.51 -38.81 20.10
C LEU A 1 24.32 -37.56 19.79
N GLY A 2 23.75 -36.61 19.02
CA GLY A 2 24.48 -35.46 18.50
C GLY A 2 23.54 -34.37 18.00
N LEU A 3 22.86 -33.74 18.96
CA LEU A 3 22.30 -32.38 18.98
C LEU A 3 22.49 -31.52 17.71
N THR A 4 21.78 -31.81 16.62
CA THR A 4 21.84 -31.01 15.37
C THR A 4 20.46 -30.60 14.87
N HIS A 5 19.50 -30.41 15.77
CA HIS A 5 18.14 -29.96 15.41
C HIS A 5 17.71 -28.64 16.07
N LEU A 6 18.54 -28.03 16.94
CA LEU A 6 18.16 -26.80 17.64
C LEU A 6 18.65 -25.50 16.98
N GLU A 7 19.55 -25.56 15.99
CA GLU A 7 20.14 -24.34 15.38
C GLU A 7 19.34 -23.78 14.19
N ALA A 8 18.44 -24.57 13.59
CA ALA A 8 17.66 -24.15 12.43
C ALA A 8 16.63 -23.05 12.76
N ALA A 9 16.12 -23.02 13.99
CA ALA A 9 15.07 -22.08 14.41
C ALA A 9 15.59 -20.65 14.67
N LEU A 10 16.90 -20.47 14.94
CA LEU A 10 17.49 -19.15 15.25
C LEU A 10 18.00 -18.40 14.01
N ARG A 11 18.20 -19.07 12.87
CA ARG A 11 18.48 -18.40 11.58
C ARG A 11 17.24 -17.78 10.94
N ALA A 12 16.08 -18.42 11.09
CA ALA A 12 14.81 -17.92 10.56
C ALA A 12 14.39 -16.57 11.20
N ARG A 13 14.77 -16.32 12.46
CA ARG A 13 14.48 -15.07 13.17
C ARG A 13 15.33 -13.86 12.75
N ARG A 14 16.44 -14.07 12.03
CA ARG A 14 17.24 -12.97 11.45
C ARG A 14 16.90 -12.68 9.99
N ALA A 15 16.46 -13.68 9.22
CA ALA A 15 16.05 -13.50 7.83
C ALA A 15 14.74 -12.69 7.68
N PHE A 16 13.79 -12.84 8.62
CA PHE A 16 12.52 -12.13 8.56
C PHE A 16 12.61 -10.62 8.87
N ARG A 17 13.75 -10.13 9.39
CA ARG A 17 13.98 -8.71 9.69
C ARG A 17 14.63 -7.96 8.52
N GLN A 18 15.23 -8.66 7.55
CA GLN A 18 16.03 -8.06 6.49
C GLN A 18 15.30 -7.91 5.14
N GLN A 19 14.02 -8.26 5.05
CA GLN A 19 13.24 -8.15 3.82
C GLN A 19 12.39 -6.87 3.72
N ARG A 20 12.77 -5.81 4.45
CA ARG A 20 12.14 -4.46 4.38
C ARG A 20 13.04 -3.39 3.75
N THR A 21 14.02 -3.75 2.92
CA THR A 21 14.93 -2.77 2.30
C THR A 21 14.98 -2.82 0.77
N THR A 22 14.02 -3.48 0.14
CA THR A 22 13.73 -3.29 -1.29
C THR A 22 12.33 -2.70 -1.42
N SER A 23 12.16 -1.45 -0.96
CA SER A 23 10.94 -0.70 -1.23
C SER A 23 10.83 -0.54 -2.75
N THR A 24 9.87 -1.23 -3.37
CA THR A 24 9.48 -0.95 -4.75
C THR A 24 9.20 0.55 -4.88
N PRO A 25 9.36 1.18 -6.07
CA PRO A 25 9.14 2.62 -6.24
C PRO A 25 7.75 3.07 -5.74
N GLN A 26 6.77 2.16 -5.75
CA GLN A 26 5.41 2.35 -5.22
C GLN A 26 5.33 2.44 -3.67
N GLN A 27 6.35 1.97 -2.97
CA GLN A 27 6.49 2.02 -1.50
C GLN A 27 7.38 3.17 -1.04
N THR A 28 7.81 4.05 -1.95
CA THR A 28 8.50 5.29 -1.59
C THR A 28 7.49 6.40 -1.32
N LEU A 29 7.85 7.35 -0.46
CA LEU A 29 6.99 8.49 -0.14
C LEU A 29 6.63 9.31 -1.40
N GLY A 30 7.58 9.50 -2.32
CA GLY A 30 7.32 10.15 -3.61
C GLY A 30 6.36 9.37 -4.50
N GLY A 31 6.46 8.04 -4.53
CA GLY A 31 5.51 7.16 -5.20
C GLY A 31 4.11 7.25 -4.60
N ALA A 32 4.00 7.35 -3.28
CA ALA A 32 2.72 7.49 -2.59
C ALA A 32 2.00 8.80 -2.96
N TYR A 33 2.69 9.94 -3.00
CA TYR A 33 2.08 11.21 -3.44
C TYR A 33 1.60 11.14 -4.89
N ARG A 34 2.41 10.52 -5.77
CA ARG A 34 2.02 10.30 -7.17
C ARG A 34 0.82 9.36 -7.31
N ALA A 35 0.74 8.32 -6.48
CA ALA A 35 -0.40 7.40 -6.48
C ALA A 35 -1.71 8.08 -6.04
N LEU A 36 -1.60 9.05 -5.12
CA LEU A 36 -2.70 9.93 -4.72
C LEU A 36 -2.91 11.12 -5.66
N ASP A 37 -2.10 11.26 -6.72
CA ASP A 37 -2.22 12.33 -7.71
C ASP A 37 -2.12 13.72 -7.06
N ILE A 38 -1.16 13.88 -6.15
CA ILE A 38 -0.88 15.12 -5.40
C ILE A 38 0.62 15.37 -5.30
N GLU A 39 0.98 16.62 -4.98
CA GLU A 39 2.36 17.01 -4.74
C GLU A 39 2.81 16.67 -3.31
N PRO A 40 4.12 16.46 -3.07
CA PRO A 40 4.65 16.20 -1.74
C PRO A 40 4.44 17.35 -0.74
N ASP A 41 4.24 18.57 -1.24
CA ASP A 41 3.94 19.78 -0.44
C ASP A 41 2.45 19.92 -0.09
N ALA A 42 1.58 19.09 -0.68
CA ALA A 42 0.13 19.15 -0.44
C ALA A 42 -0.19 19.07 1.05
N SER A 43 -1.21 19.81 1.50
CA SER A 43 -1.66 19.82 2.90
C SER A 43 -2.28 18.49 3.32
N ASP A 44 -2.37 18.22 4.63
CA ASP A 44 -3.04 17.04 5.16
C ASP A 44 -4.52 16.94 4.72
N ALA A 45 -5.20 18.08 4.61
CA ALA A 45 -6.56 18.18 4.10
C ALA A 45 -6.64 17.74 2.63
N GLU A 46 -5.67 18.13 1.81
CA GLU A 46 -5.59 17.72 0.40
C GLU A 46 -5.30 16.23 0.25
N VAL A 47 -4.41 15.67 1.08
CA VAL A 47 -4.14 14.23 1.13
C VAL A 47 -5.44 13.46 1.44
N LYS A 48 -6.19 13.88 2.48
CA LYS A 48 -7.48 13.26 2.85
C LYS A 48 -8.53 13.41 1.74
N LYS A 49 -8.59 14.57 1.08
CA LYS A 49 -9.51 14.86 -0.02
C LYS A 49 -9.20 13.99 -1.25
N ALA A 50 -7.93 13.90 -1.65
CA ALA A 50 -7.48 13.09 -2.77
C ALA A 50 -7.77 11.61 -2.54
N TYR A 51 -7.47 11.09 -1.34
CA TYR A 51 -7.81 9.72 -0.95
C TYR A 51 -9.31 9.43 -1.13
N ARG A 52 -10.19 10.28 -0.58
CA ARG A 52 -11.65 10.11 -0.70
C ARG A 52 -12.14 10.17 -2.15
N ARG A 53 -11.56 11.06 -2.95
CA ARG A 53 -11.87 11.20 -4.39
C ARG A 53 -11.52 9.91 -5.14
N LEU A 54 -10.30 9.43 -5.00
CA LEU A 54 -9.79 8.26 -5.71
C LEU A 54 -10.50 6.98 -5.28
N MET A 55 -10.75 6.79 -3.98
CA MET A 55 -11.57 5.68 -3.47
C MET A 55 -12.96 5.69 -4.09
N ASN A 56 -13.60 6.86 -4.23
CA ASN A 56 -14.92 6.96 -4.84
C ASN A 56 -14.94 6.64 -6.35
N GLN A 57 -13.83 6.85 -7.05
CA GLN A 57 -13.68 6.60 -8.49
C GLN A 57 -13.37 5.13 -8.78
N HIS A 58 -12.51 4.52 -7.97
CA HIS A 58 -12.02 3.16 -8.19
C HIS A 58 -12.69 2.09 -7.31
N HIS A 59 -13.71 2.45 -6.52
CA HIS A 59 -14.31 1.49 -5.58
C HIS A 59 -14.83 0.24 -6.31
N PRO A 60 -14.41 -0.97 -5.90
CA PRO A 60 -14.81 -2.20 -6.58
C PRO A 60 -16.32 -2.42 -6.52
N ASP A 61 -17.00 -1.97 -5.46
CA ASP A 61 -18.47 -2.02 -5.33
C ASP A 61 -19.19 -1.27 -6.47
N LYS A 62 -18.72 -0.06 -6.82
CA LYS A 62 -19.32 0.73 -7.90
C LYS A 62 -19.03 0.16 -9.28
N GLN A 63 -17.89 -0.52 -9.43
CA GLN A 63 -17.54 -1.20 -10.68
C GLN A 63 -18.31 -2.51 -10.82
N ALA A 64 -18.51 -3.25 -9.72
CA ALA A 64 -19.33 -4.46 -9.68
C ALA A 64 -20.80 -4.15 -9.97
N ALA A 65 -21.33 -3.06 -9.41
CA ALA A 65 -22.69 -2.59 -9.66
C ALA A 65 -22.95 -2.21 -11.13
N ARG A 66 -21.90 -1.90 -11.90
CA ARG A 66 -21.97 -1.61 -13.34
C ARG A 66 -21.85 -2.85 -14.22
N GLY A 67 -21.69 -4.03 -13.63
CA GLY A 67 -21.57 -5.30 -14.37
C GLY A 67 -20.27 -5.41 -15.17
N LEU A 68 -19.18 -4.76 -14.71
CA LEU A 68 -17.90 -4.86 -15.39
C LEU A 68 -17.37 -6.30 -15.36
N PRO A 69 -16.66 -6.73 -16.43
CA PRO A 69 -16.01 -8.03 -16.46
C PRO A 69 -14.97 -8.15 -15.34
N GLU A 70 -14.75 -9.38 -14.89
CA GLU A 70 -13.94 -9.72 -13.72
C GLU A 70 -12.51 -9.16 -13.78
N ASP A 71 -11.92 -9.10 -14.97
CA ASP A 71 -10.61 -8.53 -15.26
C ASP A 71 -10.51 -7.04 -14.88
N MET A 72 -11.55 -6.25 -15.17
CA MET A 72 -11.58 -4.84 -14.78
C MET A 72 -11.89 -4.64 -13.30
N LEU A 73 -12.58 -5.58 -12.66
CA LEU A 73 -12.77 -5.57 -11.21
C LEU A 73 -11.45 -5.84 -10.50
N GLU A 74 -10.59 -6.70 -11.05
CA GLU A 74 -9.24 -6.94 -10.53
C GLU A 74 -8.39 -5.69 -10.59
N THR A 75 -8.33 -5.01 -11.74
CA THR A 75 -7.60 -3.73 -11.86
C THR A 75 -8.14 -2.66 -10.89
N ALA A 76 -9.46 -2.59 -10.70
CA ALA A 76 -10.07 -1.67 -9.74
C ALA A 76 -9.69 -1.99 -8.30
N LYS A 77 -9.62 -3.29 -7.93
CA LYS A 77 -9.13 -3.75 -6.62
C LYS A 77 -7.66 -3.40 -6.42
N GLU A 78 -6.81 -3.67 -7.41
CA GLU A 78 -5.38 -3.35 -7.37
C GLU A 78 -5.16 -1.85 -7.17
N ARG A 79 -5.86 -1.02 -7.96
CA ARG A 79 -5.79 0.44 -7.84
C ARG A 79 -6.26 0.92 -6.47
N THR A 80 -7.35 0.35 -5.96
CA THR A 80 -7.86 0.66 -4.62
C THR A 80 -6.86 0.29 -3.53
N HIS A 81 -6.20 -0.86 -3.67
CA HIS A 81 -5.16 -1.30 -2.74
C HIS A 81 -3.96 -0.34 -2.75
N GLU A 82 -3.52 0.07 -3.94
CA GLU A 82 -2.44 1.02 -4.11
C GLU A 82 -2.75 2.39 -3.48
N ILE A 83 -3.96 2.91 -3.70
CA ILE A 83 -4.44 4.17 -3.10
C ILE A 83 -4.41 4.10 -1.57
N ARG A 84 -4.86 2.97 -0.99
CA ARG A 84 -4.84 2.76 0.47
C ARG A 84 -3.43 2.69 1.01
N ALA A 85 -2.55 1.93 0.38
CA ALA A 85 -1.15 1.80 0.79
C ALA A 85 -0.42 3.15 0.75
N ALA A 86 -0.63 3.93 -0.32
CA ALA A 86 -0.07 5.27 -0.45
C ALA A 86 -0.55 6.22 0.66
N TYR A 87 -1.85 6.26 0.92
CA TYR A 87 -2.42 7.08 1.98
C TYR A 87 -1.89 6.69 3.36
N GLU A 88 -1.79 5.39 3.66
CA GLU A 88 -1.26 4.91 4.93
C GLU A 88 0.20 5.30 5.13
N LEU A 89 1.03 5.17 4.10
CA LEU A 89 2.45 5.54 4.15
C LEU A 89 2.63 7.06 4.39
N ILE A 90 1.85 7.90 3.71
CA ILE A 90 1.87 9.35 3.92
C ILE A 90 1.36 9.70 5.32
N ARG A 91 0.28 9.06 5.77
CA ARG A 91 -0.31 9.26 7.09
C ARG A 91 0.68 8.92 8.20
N GLU A 92 1.37 7.79 8.10
CA GLU A 92 2.40 7.37 9.06
C GLU A 92 3.59 8.33 9.04
N HIS A 93 4.11 8.67 7.86
CA HIS A 93 5.24 9.58 7.72
C HIS A 93 4.95 10.99 8.27
N ARG A 94 3.72 11.49 8.10
CA ARG A 94 3.30 12.82 8.56
C ARG A 94 2.69 12.83 9.97
N GLY A 95 2.52 11.68 10.61
CA GLY A 95 1.89 11.57 11.94
C GLY A 95 0.40 11.98 11.96
N MET A 96 -0.30 11.84 10.84
CA MET A 96 -1.71 12.21 10.70
C MET A 96 -2.60 11.21 11.46
N ARG A 97 -3.54 11.73 12.27
CA ARG A 97 -4.58 10.94 12.97
C ARG A 97 -5.91 10.95 12.23
#